data_AF-A0A6P6M6D8-F1
#
_entry.id   AF-A0A6P6M6D8-F1
#
_cell.length_a   1.000
_cell.length_b   1.000
_cell.length_c   1.000
_cell.angle_alpha   90.00
_cell.angle_beta   90.00
_cell.angle_gamma   90.00
#
_symmetry.space_group_name_H-M   'P 1'
#
loop_
_entity.id
_entity.type
_entity.pdbx_description
1 polymer ?
#
loop_
_entity_poly.entity_id
_entity_poly.type
_entity_poly.pdbx_seq_one_letter_code
_entity_poly.pdbx_strand_id
1 'polypeptide(L)'
;MRVPVKLLGFGFWLFFLNCVRCQECLRGYIKYENTEPVEKASYADGETVKVICVTGYTGFYKLKCVKGEWKKTIERPCAKKKCNHPGDTPNGSFELTEGMEFVFGVTVMYTCKKGYEMTSSINHRTCRTEGWDNTVPVCEVVKCPAIRTDEGVTASGNTEEGSYGDVIRFECVSSDKMIDGSSEIHCQETGKWSDVVPKCKAKQKLCPDLSVENGFIHIHPSNKEKIFYSCNTGYKPFSGNWWGSVTCTKESQFEEPRCILEEECGALPSVHHGKLTLRDQETADVKCDPGFMSTERSIKCTNGRWEKPVCKEVHCDIPPNVENAVIISEPEEFYVPGSTVTYVCRSSYLMNEKSTVVCRRGTSEKPPTCQGQREITCQSNGEWSSPLYKCEETKCVAHLAENIRSDEHRGSEVSVRQGQTITLSCVKSGSALQGQSKITCQSKGEWSSAFPKCISQTTRCGPPPHVNDADTTELKKDEYTTGERVEYSCFSKYTLDLRPPFSRFLTCDQGEWRGNIKCLKPCTVTVEEMNRRGIELAYVNRQKMFAPHNDYISFACKRGKYSVGVPLRQQCNDGLMTLPECE
;
A
#
# COMPACT_ATOMS: atom_id res chain seq x y z
N MET A 1 -7.24 36.27 -98.18
CA MET A 1 -7.86 36.57 -99.50
C MET A 1 -8.78 35.42 -99.88
N ARG A 2 -10.04 35.77 -100.14
CA ARG A 2 -11.03 35.17 -101.05
C ARG A 2 -11.06 33.63 -101.25
N VAL A 3 -12.10 33.05 -100.64
CA VAL A 3 -13.05 32.00 -101.08
C VAL A 3 -13.26 31.87 -102.63
N PRO A 4 -14.11 30.96 -103.18
CA PRO A 4 -14.49 29.54 -102.93
C PRO A 4 -14.41 28.67 -104.24
N VAL A 5 -14.88 27.39 -104.23
CA VAL A 5 -16.04 26.88 -105.06
C VAL A 5 -16.00 25.36 -105.40
N LYS A 6 -17.10 24.70 -104.96
CA LYS A 6 -17.94 23.61 -105.52
C LYS A 6 -17.39 22.22 -105.89
N LEU A 7 -17.85 21.24 -105.09
CA LEU A 7 -18.84 20.20 -105.42
C LEU A 7 -19.13 19.92 -106.92
N LEU A 8 -18.71 18.73 -107.36
CA LEU A 8 -19.31 17.83 -108.37
C LEU A 8 -18.85 16.42 -107.92
N GLY A 9 -19.67 15.44 -107.57
CA GLY A 9 -20.97 15.09 -108.15
C GLY A 9 -20.83 13.98 -109.20
N PHE A 10 -20.13 12.88 -108.90
CA PHE A 10 -20.14 11.61 -109.64
C PHE A 10 -19.96 10.50 -108.58
N GLY A 11 -20.93 9.68 -108.23
CA GLY A 11 -21.81 8.95 -109.14
C GLY A 11 -21.07 7.77 -109.77
N PHE A 12 -20.41 6.93 -108.95
CA PHE A 12 -19.85 5.66 -109.43
C PHE A 12 -20.26 4.51 -108.51
N TRP A 13 -21.37 3.90 -108.91
CA TRP A 13 -21.70 2.49 -108.82
C TRP A 13 -21.29 1.77 -107.53
N LEU A 14 -22.33 1.54 -106.71
CA LEU A 14 -22.50 0.33 -105.92
C LEU A 14 -22.23 -0.91 -106.80
N PHE A 15 -20.97 -1.32 -106.89
CA PHE A 15 -20.67 -2.73 -107.08
C PHE A 15 -21.03 -3.42 -105.76
N PHE A 16 -22.31 -3.76 -105.65
CA PHE A 16 -22.75 -4.95 -104.92
C PHE A 16 -22.06 -6.15 -105.59
N LEU A 17 -20.78 -6.34 -105.30
CA LEU A 17 -20.20 -7.67 -105.31
C LEU A 17 -20.97 -8.43 -104.25
N ASN A 18 -21.89 -9.26 -104.72
CA ASN A 18 -22.46 -10.36 -103.98
C ASN A 18 -21.31 -11.16 -103.33
N CYS A 19 -20.89 -10.79 -102.12
CA CYS A 19 -20.35 -11.78 -101.17
C CYS A 19 -21.56 -12.68 -100.91
N VAL A 20 -21.65 -13.76 -101.68
CA VAL A 20 -22.24 -15.03 -101.21
C VAL A 20 -21.94 -15.09 -99.72
N ARG A 21 -22.97 -14.95 -98.85
CA ARG A 21 -22.87 -14.87 -97.38
C ARG A 21 -21.49 -15.28 -96.91
N CYS A 22 -20.59 -14.32 -96.74
CA CYS A 22 -19.27 -14.61 -96.23
C CYS A 22 -19.50 -15.01 -94.78
N GLN A 23 -19.59 -16.33 -94.59
CA GLN A 23 -19.94 -17.02 -93.35
C GLN A 23 -18.74 -16.92 -92.39
N GLU A 24 -18.40 -15.69 -92.02
CA GLU A 24 -17.29 -15.36 -91.15
C GLU A 24 -17.72 -15.37 -89.69
N CYS A 25 -16.83 -15.82 -88.82
CA CYS A 25 -17.04 -15.81 -87.39
C CYS A 25 -16.41 -14.56 -86.79
N LEU A 26 -17.19 -13.77 -86.04
CA LEU A 26 -16.71 -12.55 -85.39
C LEU A 26 -16.08 -12.85 -84.03
N ARG A 27 -15.01 -12.11 -83.68
CA ARG A 27 -14.36 -12.24 -82.36
C ARG A 27 -15.27 -11.93 -81.18
N GLY A 28 -16.26 -11.03 -81.35
CA GLY A 28 -17.15 -10.58 -80.27
C GLY A 28 -18.07 -11.67 -79.70
N TYR A 29 -18.18 -12.80 -80.39
CA TYR A 29 -18.94 -13.98 -79.93
C TYR A 29 -18.08 -14.99 -79.16
N ILE A 30 -16.77 -14.76 -79.03
CA ILE A 30 -15.87 -15.56 -78.20
C ILE A 30 -15.96 -15.01 -76.77
N LYS A 31 -16.75 -15.65 -75.91
CA LYS A 31 -16.97 -15.24 -74.51
C LYS A 31 -16.61 -16.38 -73.55
N TYR A 32 -15.33 -16.60 -73.35
CA TYR A 32 -14.81 -17.58 -72.39
C TYR A 32 -14.14 -16.86 -71.21
N GLU A 33 -14.38 -17.33 -70.00
CA GLU A 33 -13.80 -16.75 -68.79
C GLU A 33 -12.27 -16.90 -68.77
N ASN A 34 -11.58 -15.89 -68.22
CA ASN A 34 -10.13 -15.88 -68.05
C ASN A 34 -9.34 -16.12 -69.35
N THR A 35 -9.85 -15.60 -70.48
CA THR A 35 -9.18 -15.67 -71.80
C THR A 35 -8.71 -14.30 -72.30
N GLU A 36 -7.63 -14.30 -73.06
CA GLU A 36 -7.14 -13.11 -73.76
C GLU A 36 -7.92 -12.87 -75.06
N PRO A 37 -8.15 -11.61 -75.46
CA PRO A 37 -8.83 -11.31 -76.71
C PRO A 37 -7.99 -11.77 -77.91
N VAL A 38 -8.64 -12.36 -78.90
CA VAL A 38 -7.97 -12.77 -80.15
C VAL A 38 -7.71 -11.56 -81.05
N GLU A 39 -6.60 -11.60 -81.79
CA GLU A 39 -6.09 -10.45 -82.56
C GLU A 39 -6.97 -10.06 -83.75
N LYS A 40 -7.49 -11.03 -84.53
CA LYS A 40 -8.32 -10.73 -85.70
C LYS A 40 -9.74 -10.36 -85.31
N ALA A 41 -10.33 -9.39 -86.00
CA ALA A 41 -11.73 -8.99 -85.79
C ALA A 41 -12.74 -10.04 -86.33
N SER A 42 -12.41 -10.71 -87.43
CA SER A 42 -13.21 -11.78 -88.05
C SER A 42 -12.32 -12.90 -88.59
N TYR A 43 -12.93 -14.08 -88.81
CA TYR A 43 -12.28 -15.30 -89.29
C TYR A 43 -13.14 -15.96 -90.38
N ALA A 44 -12.54 -16.33 -91.51
CA ALA A 44 -13.22 -16.96 -92.63
C ALA A 44 -13.63 -18.41 -92.34
N ASP A 45 -14.58 -18.95 -93.10
CA ASP A 45 -15.02 -20.34 -92.97
C ASP A 45 -13.84 -21.32 -93.11
N GLY A 46 -13.74 -22.27 -92.19
CA GLY A 46 -12.64 -23.21 -92.09
C GLY A 46 -11.42 -22.73 -91.30
N GLU A 47 -11.25 -21.41 -91.04
CA GLU A 47 -10.15 -20.90 -90.22
C GLU A 47 -10.25 -21.37 -88.77
N THR A 48 -9.08 -21.55 -88.15
CA THR A 48 -8.99 -21.93 -86.74
C THR A 48 -8.27 -20.86 -85.94
N VAL A 49 -8.75 -20.60 -84.72
CA VAL A 49 -8.11 -19.72 -83.75
C VAL A 49 -7.86 -20.48 -82.44
N LYS A 50 -6.69 -20.23 -81.84
CA LYS A 50 -6.38 -20.68 -80.49
C LYS A 50 -6.58 -19.50 -79.54
N VAL A 51 -7.59 -19.61 -78.68
CA VAL A 51 -7.86 -18.66 -77.60
C VAL A 51 -7.04 -19.09 -76.39
N ILE A 52 -6.10 -18.25 -75.96
CA ILE A 52 -5.23 -18.50 -74.82
C ILE A 52 -5.80 -17.90 -73.54
N CYS A 53 -5.42 -18.46 -72.39
CA CYS A 53 -5.83 -17.95 -71.10
C CYS A 53 -5.05 -16.70 -70.70
N VAL A 54 -5.64 -15.85 -69.86
CA VAL A 54 -4.95 -14.70 -69.25
C VAL A 54 -3.82 -15.17 -68.33
N THR A 55 -2.89 -14.25 -68.04
CA THR A 55 -1.76 -14.50 -67.13
C THR A 55 -2.22 -15.12 -65.81
N GLY A 56 -1.57 -16.23 -65.41
CA GLY A 56 -1.90 -16.97 -64.18
C GLY A 56 -2.90 -18.11 -64.35
N TYR A 57 -3.45 -18.30 -65.55
CA TYR A 57 -4.34 -19.41 -65.90
C TYR A 57 -3.70 -20.32 -66.95
N THR A 58 -3.99 -21.61 -66.88
CA THR A 58 -3.56 -22.63 -67.84
C THR A 58 -4.76 -23.27 -68.51
N GLY A 59 -4.63 -23.56 -69.80
CA GLY A 59 -5.71 -24.04 -70.65
C GLY A 59 -5.62 -23.38 -72.02
N PHE A 60 -6.56 -23.71 -72.90
CA PHE A 60 -6.84 -22.98 -74.14
C PHE A 60 -8.08 -23.57 -74.80
N TYR A 61 -8.72 -22.77 -75.65
CA TYR A 61 -9.76 -23.24 -76.55
C TYR A 61 -9.26 -23.18 -77.99
N LYS A 62 -9.43 -24.26 -78.75
CA LYS A 62 -9.19 -24.24 -80.21
C LYS A 62 -10.54 -24.21 -80.92
N LEU A 63 -10.85 -23.10 -81.54
CA LEU A 63 -12.12 -22.88 -82.24
C LEU A 63 -11.90 -22.97 -83.75
N LYS A 64 -12.85 -23.55 -84.47
CA LYS A 64 -12.91 -23.55 -85.93
C LYS A 64 -14.16 -22.81 -86.36
N CYS A 65 -14.02 -21.86 -87.27
CA CYS A 65 -15.18 -21.24 -87.90
C CYS A 65 -15.80 -22.24 -88.89
N VAL A 66 -17.08 -22.56 -88.72
CA VAL A 66 -17.83 -23.45 -89.61
C VAL A 66 -19.16 -22.79 -89.94
N LYS A 67 -19.31 -22.36 -91.20
CA LYS A 67 -20.51 -21.72 -91.74
C LYS A 67 -21.00 -20.51 -90.91
N GLY A 68 -20.07 -19.71 -90.38
CA GLY A 68 -20.34 -18.52 -89.57
C GLY A 68 -20.56 -18.79 -88.08
N GLU A 69 -20.43 -20.05 -87.63
CA GLU A 69 -20.49 -20.41 -86.21
C GLU A 69 -19.15 -20.91 -85.69
N TRP A 70 -18.82 -20.54 -84.45
CA TRP A 70 -17.68 -21.09 -83.74
C TRP A 70 -17.95 -22.53 -83.27
N LYS A 71 -17.20 -23.49 -83.77
CA LYS A 71 -17.19 -24.88 -83.25
C LYS A 71 -15.92 -25.12 -82.44
N LYS A 72 -16.07 -25.63 -81.21
CA LYS A 72 -14.94 -26.05 -80.38
C LYS A 72 -14.35 -27.34 -80.95
N THR A 73 -13.07 -27.30 -81.29
CA THR A 73 -12.31 -28.48 -81.75
C THR A 73 -11.44 -29.06 -80.64
N ILE A 74 -10.97 -28.23 -79.71
CA ILE A 74 -10.27 -28.65 -78.48
C ILE A 74 -10.73 -27.74 -77.36
N GLU A 75 -11.11 -28.34 -76.22
CA GLU A 75 -11.57 -27.62 -75.04
C GLU A 75 -10.69 -27.98 -73.84
N ARG A 76 -9.91 -27.01 -73.37
CA ARG A 76 -9.19 -27.07 -72.09
C ARG A 76 -9.50 -25.78 -71.33
N PRO A 77 -10.52 -25.78 -70.45
CA PRO A 77 -10.95 -24.58 -69.76
C PRO A 77 -9.81 -23.88 -69.01
N CYS A 78 -9.86 -22.56 -68.96
CA CYS A 78 -8.86 -21.77 -68.25
C CYS A 78 -9.05 -21.93 -66.74
N ALA A 79 -8.15 -22.71 -66.12
CA ALA A 79 -8.08 -22.89 -64.67
C ALA A 79 -6.83 -22.21 -64.13
N LYS A 80 -6.85 -21.76 -62.87
CA LYS A 80 -5.67 -21.16 -62.23
C LYS A 80 -4.48 -22.12 -62.33
N LYS A 81 -3.30 -21.59 -62.67
CA LYS A 81 -2.06 -22.38 -62.74
C LYS A 81 -1.78 -22.97 -61.36
N LYS A 82 -1.55 -24.27 -61.28
CA LYS A 82 -1.14 -24.94 -60.03
C LYS A 82 0.35 -24.71 -59.79
N CYS A 83 0.69 -24.25 -58.60
CA CYS A 83 2.07 -24.27 -58.09
C CYS A 83 2.38 -25.64 -57.47
N ASN A 84 3.66 -25.97 -57.41
CA ASN A 84 4.14 -27.13 -56.65
C ASN A 84 4.00 -26.88 -55.14
N HIS A 85 4.44 -27.82 -54.30
CA HIS A 85 4.49 -27.62 -52.86
C HIS A 85 5.30 -26.35 -52.50
N PRO A 86 4.83 -25.50 -51.56
CA PRO A 86 5.54 -24.27 -51.16
C PRO A 86 6.93 -24.50 -50.58
N GLY A 87 7.22 -25.72 -50.14
CA GLY A 87 8.48 -26.12 -49.51
C GLY A 87 8.40 -26.02 -48.00
N ASP A 88 8.89 -27.04 -47.33
CA ASP A 88 8.90 -27.12 -45.86
C ASP A 88 10.09 -26.37 -45.29
N THR A 89 9.85 -25.61 -44.23
CA THR A 89 10.94 -25.01 -43.44
C THR A 89 11.24 -25.90 -42.24
N PRO A 90 12.52 -26.27 -42.00
CA PRO A 90 12.90 -26.98 -40.79
C PRO A 90 12.47 -26.17 -39.56
N ASN A 91 11.85 -26.84 -38.59
CA ASN A 91 11.38 -26.21 -37.35
C ASN A 91 10.39 -25.06 -37.54
N GLY A 92 9.62 -25.08 -38.63
CA GLY A 92 8.43 -24.26 -38.79
C GLY A 92 7.30 -25.03 -39.45
N SER A 93 6.22 -24.31 -39.74
CA SER A 93 5.06 -24.77 -40.47
C SER A 93 4.56 -23.63 -41.37
N PHE A 94 3.71 -23.94 -42.33
CA PHE A 94 3.03 -22.92 -43.12
C PHE A 94 1.55 -23.24 -43.26
N GLU A 95 0.77 -22.19 -43.46
CA GLU A 95 -0.67 -22.28 -43.69
C GLU A 95 -1.07 -21.43 -44.90
N LEU A 96 -2.08 -21.90 -45.65
CA LEU A 96 -2.68 -21.11 -46.71
C LEU A 96 -3.50 -19.97 -46.11
N THR A 97 -3.27 -18.76 -46.60
CA THR A 97 -4.05 -17.58 -46.19
C THR A 97 -5.50 -17.65 -46.65
N GLU A 98 -5.75 -18.30 -47.79
CA GLU A 98 -7.08 -18.50 -48.34
C GLU A 98 -7.14 -19.78 -49.19
N GLY A 99 -8.26 -20.50 -49.11
CA GLY A 99 -8.51 -21.71 -49.89
C GLY A 99 -7.74 -22.95 -49.41
N MET A 100 -7.71 -23.97 -50.26
CA MET A 100 -7.17 -25.30 -49.93
C MET A 100 -6.31 -25.89 -51.06
N GLU A 101 -6.07 -25.14 -52.13
CA GLU A 101 -5.21 -25.54 -53.25
C GLU A 101 -4.09 -24.53 -53.50
N PHE A 102 -2.92 -25.03 -53.90
CA PHE A 102 -1.75 -24.22 -54.28
C PHE A 102 -1.89 -23.68 -55.72
N VAL A 103 -2.73 -22.66 -55.90
CA VAL A 103 -3.03 -22.08 -57.22
C VAL A 103 -2.59 -20.63 -57.35
N PHE A 104 -2.45 -20.14 -58.58
CA PHE A 104 -2.02 -18.76 -58.87
C PHE A 104 -2.77 -17.70 -58.03
N GLY A 105 -2.00 -16.81 -57.40
CA GLY A 105 -2.47 -15.72 -56.56
C GLY A 105 -2.62 -16.04 -55.07
N VAL A 106 -2.53 -17.31 -54.65
CA VAL A 106 -2.60 -17.65 -53.21
C VAL A 106 -1.28 -17.37 -52.50
N THR A 107 -1.37 -17.02 -51.22
CA THR A 107 -0.22 -16.80 -50.34
C THR A 107 -0.20 -17.82 -49.21
N VAL A 108 0.98 -18.39 -48.92
CA VAL A 108 1.23 -19.19 -47.72
C VAL A 108 2.01 -18.37 -46.71
N MET A 109 1.65 -18.50 -45.43
CA MET A 109 2.30 -17.82 -44.32
C MET A 109 3.08 -18.85 -43.49
N TYR A 110 4.35 -18.58 -43.26
CA TYR A 110 5.24 -19.43 -42.46
C TYR A 110 5.33 -18.95 -41.02
N THR A 111 5.33 -19.91 -40.09
CA THR A 111 5.45 -19.68 -38.65
C THR A 111 6.51 -20.64 -38.09
N CYS A 112 7.42 -20.13 -37.27
CA CYS A 112 8.42 -20.98 -36.60
C CYS A 112 7.79 -21.72 -35.41
N LYS A 113 8.27 -22.94 -35.16
CA LYS A 113 7.88 -23.73 -33.98
C LYS A 113 8.47 -23.10 -32.72
N LYS A 114 7.90 -23.46 -31.56
CA LYS A 114 8.37 -23.00 -30.25
C LYS A 114 9.88 -23.25 -30.09
N GLY A 115 10.62 -22.20 -29.69
CA GLY A 115 12.09 -22.26 -29.52
C GLY A 115 12.90 -21.92 -30.76
N TYR A 116 12.24 -21.55 -31.86
CA TYR A 116 12.88 -21.14 -33.11
C TYR A 116 12.39 -19.75 -33.53
N GLU A 117 13.27 -18.98 -34.17
CA GLU A 117 13.02 -17.62 -34.61
C GLU A 117 13.23 -17.48 -36.13
N MET A 118 12.38 -16.66 -36.76
CA MET A 118 12.42 -16.41 -38.20
C MET A 118 13.58 -15.47 -38.53
N THR A 119 14.62 -15.99 -39.19
CA THR A 119 15.77 -15.18 -39.61
C THR A 119 15.59 -14.57 -41.00
N SER A 120 14.65 -15.11 -41.78
CA SER A 120 14.28 -14.56 -43.08
C SER A 120 13.45 -13.28 -42.95
N SER A 121 13.75 -12.28 -43.77
CA SER A 121 13.04 -11.00 -43.78
C SER A 121 11.58 -11.10 -44.26
N ILE A 122 11.25 -12.17 -45.00
CA ILE A 122 9.93 -12.42 -45.54
C ILE A 122 9.46 -13.78 -45.01
N ASN A 123 8.30 -13.80 -44.37
CA ASN A 123 7.69 -14.99 -43.78
C ASN A 123 6.56 -15.58 -44.63
N HIS A 124 6.38 -15.13 -45.87
CA HIS A 124 5.29 -15.60 -46.74
C HIS A 124 5.77 -15.81 -48.18
N ARG A 125 5.05 -16.66 -48.91
CA ARG A 125 5.30 -16.92 -50.33
C ARG A 125 3.99 -16.88 -51.09
N THR A 126 4.01 -16.33 -52.29
CA THR A 126 2.85 -16.16 -53.16
C THR A 126 3.06 -16.93 -54.47
N CYS A 127 2.06 -17.70 -54.89
CA CYS A 127 2.10 -18.45 -56.14
C CYS A 127 1.95 -17.50 -57.34
N ARG A 128 3.05 -17.27 -58.07
CA ARG A 128 3.14 -16.42 -59.27
C ARG A 128 3.23 -17.26 -60.54
N THR A 129 3.44 -16.60 -61.69
CA THR A 129 3.50 -17.26 -63.01
C THR A 129 4.63 -18.27 -63.08
N GLU A 130 5.78 -17.99 -62.47
CA GLU A 130 6.96 -18.87 -62.47
C GLU A 130 7.00 -19.85 -61.28
N GLY A 131 5.97 -19.88 -60.43
CA GLY A 131 5.95 -20.65 -59.19
C GLY A 131 5.90 -19.76 -57.95
N TRP A 132 6.31 -20.30 -56.81
CA TRP A 132 6.36 -19.55 -55.55
C TRP A 132 7.41 -18.45 -55.61
N ASP A 133 7.02 -17.24 -55.23
CA ASP A 133 7.97 -16.16 -55.03
C ASP A 133 8.83 -16.38 -53.77
N ASN A 134 9.91 -15.61 -53.69
CA ASN A 134 10.91 -15.66 -52.61
C ASN A 134 11.50 -17.07 -52.40
N THR A 135 12.38 -17.21 -51.42
CA THR A 135 12.90 -18.51 -50.97
C THR A 135 12.06 -19.02 -49.79
N VAL A 136 12.18 -20.32 -49.47
CA VAL A 136 11.57 -20.88 -48.25
C VAL A 136 12.15 -20.12 -47.03
N PRO A 137 11.31 -19.52 -46.16
CA PRO A 137 11.79 -18.82 -44.97
C PRO A 137 12.53 -19.77 -44.01
N VAL A 138 13.55 -19.28 -43.30
CA VAL A 138 14.42 -20.06 -42.41
C VAL A 138 14.09 -19.76 -40.95
N CYS A 139 13.87 -20.83 -40.17
CA CYS A 139 13.71 -20.78 -38.72
C CYS A 139 14.97 -21.33 -38.06
N GLU A 140 15.70 -20.48 -37.33
CA GLU A 140 16.89 -20.87 -36.58
C GLU A 140 16.57 -21.04 -35.09
N VAL A 141 17.31 -21.91 -34.40
CA VAL A 141 17.10 -22.14 -32.97
C VAL A 141 17.47 -20.89 -32.17
N VAL A 142 16.65 -20.53 -31.18
CA VAL A 142 16.95 -19.42 -30.27
C VAL A 142 18.19 -19.76 -29.45
N LYS A 143 19.14 -18.82 -29.38
CA LYS A 143 20.41 -18.97 -28.65
C LYS A 143 20.39 -18.21 -27.32
N CYS A 144 20.99 -18.78 -26.29
CA CYS A 144 21.20 -18.16 -24.98
C CYS A 144 22.64 -17.64 -24.82
N PRO A 145 22.88 -16.64 -23.95
CA PRO A 145 24.22 -16.13 -23.69
C PRO A 145 25.16 -17.21 -23.16
N ALA A 146 26.44 -17.13 -23.54
CA ALA A 146 27.47 -18.00 -22.99
C ALA A 146 27.58 -17.86 -21.47
N ILE A 147 27.71 -18.98 -20.76
CA ILE A 147 27.86 -19.05 -19.31
C ILE A 147 29.33 -18.99 -18.94
N ARG A 148 29.71 -18.00 -18.13
CA ARG A 148 31.02 -17.93 -17.48
C ARG A 148 30.84 -18.09 -15.98
N THR A 149 31.62 -18.99 -15.38
CA THR A 149 31.64 -19.22 -13.94
C THR A 149 32.87 -18.59 -13.31
N ASP A 150 32.76 -18.24 -12.02
CA ASP A 150 33.90 -17.83 -11.19
C ASP A 150 34.68 -19.06 -10.68
N GLU A 151 35.89 -18.88 -10.15
CA GLU A 151 36.84 -19.94 -9.73
C GLU A 151 36.30 -20.97 -8.71
N GLY A 152 35.08 -20.81 -8.19
CA GLY A 152 34.45 -21.73 -7.23
C GLY A 152 33.40 -22.70 -7.79
N VAL A 153 32.92 -22.51 -9.02
CA VAL A 153 31.79 -23.27 -9.60
C VAL A 153 32.20 -23.84 -10.96
N THR A 154 31.95 -25.13 -11.17
CA THR A 154 32.06 -25.79 -12.47
C THR A 154 30.68 -25.83 -13.14
N ALA A 155 30.65 -25.59 -14.45
CA ALA A 155 29.47 -25.74 -15.28
C ALA A 155 29.68 -26.87 -16.29
N SER A 156 28.67 -27.70 -16.49
CA SER A 156 28.67 -28.80 -17.47
C SER A 156 27.47 -28.69 -18.40
N GLY A 157 27.69 -28.91 -19.70
CA GLY A 157 26.69 -28.72 -20.77
C GLY A 157 27.20 -27.79 -21.87
N ASN A 158 26.27 -27.26 -22.68
CA ASN A 158 26.59 -26.35 -23.79
C ASN A 158 26.80 -24.90 -23.31
N THR A 159 27.90 -24.64 -22.62
CA THR A 159 28.15 -23.34 -21.97
C THR A 159 28.50 -22.20 -22.93
N GLU A 160 29.05 -22.49 -24.11
CA GLU A 160 29.48 -21.45 -25.07
C GLU A 160 28.41 -21.13 -26.13
N GLU A 161 27.69 -22.16 -26.60
CA GLU A 161 26.71 -22.04 -27.69
C GLU A 161 25.32 -22.58 -27.28
N GLY A 162 24.86 -22.20 -26.09
CA GLY A 162 23.58 -22.66 -25.55
C GLY A 162 22.41 -22.33 -26.47
N SER A 163 21.57 -23.33 -26.75
CA SER A 163 20.40 -23.24 -27.61
C SER A 163 19.12 -23.64 -26.85
N TYR A 164 17.95 -23.24 -27.34
CA TYR A 164 16.67 -23.51 -26.70
C TYR A 164 16.52 -24.99 -26.28
N GLY A 165 16.25 -25.22 -24.99
CA GLY A 165 16.14 -26.54 -24.38
C GLY A 165 17.44 -27.12 -23.82
N ASP A 166 18.60 -26.52 -24.12
CA ASP A 166 19.87 -26.93 -23.50
C ASP A 166 19.83 -26.70 -21.98
N VAL A 167 20.50 -27.58 -21.24
CA VAL A 167 20.59 -27.57 -19.78
C VAL A 167 22.04 -27.47 -19.35
N ILE A 168 22.34 -26.52 -18.47
CA ILE A 168 23.65 -26.39 -17.81
C ILE A 168 23.50 -26.85 -16.38
N ARG A 169 24.37 -27.77 -15.94
CA ARG A 169 24.42 -28.25 -14.54
C ARG A 169 25.64 -27.68 -13.85
N PHE A 170 25.44 -27.22 -12.61
CA PHE A 170 26.48 -26.58 -11.81
C PHE A 170 26.90 -27.46 -10.63
N GLU A 171 28.20 -27.48 -10.37
CA GLU A 171 28.79 -28.14 -9.21
C GLU A 171 29.83 -27.24 -8.55
N CYS A 172 30.02 -27.41 -7.25
CA CYS A 172 31.09 -26.70 -6.54
C CYS A 172 32.42 -27.42 -6.76
N VAL A 173 33.48 -26.68 -7.08
CA VAL A 173 34.84 -27.23 -7.21
C VAL A 173 35.28 -27.91 -5.91
N SER A 174 34.92 -27.30 -4.77
CA SER A 174 35.27 -27.78 -3.45
C SER A 174 34.23 -28.79 -2.94
N SER A 175 34.69 -29.98 -2.56
CA SER A 175 33.83 -31.08 -2.09
C SER A 175 33.18 -30.84 -0.72
N ASP A 176 33.63 -29.83 0.03
CA ASP A 176 33.07 -29.35 1.29
C ASP A 176 32.01 -28.25 1.10
N LYS A 177 31.69 -27.86 -0.14
CA LYS A 177 30.69 -26.83 -0.48
C LYS A 177 29.55 -27.41 -1.31
N MET A 178 28.36 -26.83 -1.17
CA MET A 178 27.17 -27.15 -1.95
C MET A 178 26.66 -25.93 -2.71
N ILE A 179 25.93 -26.19 -3.79
CA ILE A 179 25.26 -25.16 -4.58
C ILE A 179 24.23 -24.41 -3.71
N ASP A 180 24.24 -23.09 -3.83
CA ASP A 180 23.28 -22.16 -3.28
C ASP A 180 22.53 -21.48 -4.42
N GLY A 181 21.31 -21.96 -4.67
CA GLY A 181 20.50 -21.60 -5.83
C GLY A 181 20.16 -22.83 -6.68
N SER A 182 19.80 -22.59 -7.94
CA SER A 182 19.44 -23.65 -8.88
C SER A 182 20.67 -24.45 -9.32
N SER A 183 20.66 -25.77 -9.09
CA SER A 183 21.73 -26.68 -9.54
C SER A 183 21.76 -26.85 -11.06
N GLU A 184 20.69 -26.49 -11.74
CA GLU A 184 20.55 -26.61 -13.20
C GLU A 184 19.76 -25.43 -13.75
N ILE A 185 20.14 -24.94 -14.93
CA ILE A 185 19.42 -23.90 -15.67
C ILE A 185 19.18 -24.37 -17.10
N HIS A 186 18.07 -23.94 -17.71
CA HIS A 186 17.72 -24.30 -19.08
C HIS A 186 17.49 -23.06 -19.96
N CYS A 187 17.84 -23.15 -21.24
CA CYS A 187 17.66 -22.06 -22.19
C CYS A 187 16.18 -21.96 -22.60
N GLN A 188 15.56 -20.81 -22.33
CA GLN A 188 14.15 -20.56 -22.59
C GLN A 188 13.91 -20.01 -23.98
N GLU A 189 12.63 -20.00 -24.41
CA GLU A 189 12.21 -19.52 -25.73
C GLU A 189 12.50 -18.04 -25.97
N THR A 190 12.76 -17.29 -24.90
CA THR A 190 13.11 -15.87 -24.94
C THR A 190 14.61 -15.62 -25.19
N GLY A 191 15.42 -16.66 -25.34
CA GLY A 191 16.89 -16.53 -25.43
C GLY A 191 17.55 -16.16 -24.10
N LYS A 192 16.91 -16.49 -22.97
CA LYS A 192 17.46 -16.29 -21.62
C LYS A 192 17.49 -17.61 -20.87
N TRP A 193 18.46 -17.77 -19.98
CA TRP A 193 18.49 -18.88 -19.04
C TRP A 193 17.39 -18.75 -18.00
N SER A 194 16.86 -19.89 -17.55
CA SER A 194 15.77 -19.97 -16.57
C SER A 194 16.11 -19.39 -15.19
N ASP A 195 17.40 -19.32 -14.86
CA ASP A 195 17.91 -18.74 -13.62
C ASP A 195 19.33 -18.21 -13.85
N VAL A 196 19.91 -17.58 -12.83
CA VAL A 196 21.30 -17.09 -12.82
C VAL A 196 22.29 -18.18 -12.41
N VAL A 197 23.58 -17.97 -12.72
CA VAL A 197 24.67 -18.85 -12.26
C VAL A 197 24.68 -18.86 -10.72
N PRO A 198 24.60 -20.04 -10.07
CA PRO A 198 24.50 -20.14 -8.61
C PRO A 198 25.86 -19.92 -7.93
N LYS A 199 25.84 -19.76 -6.60
CA LYS A 199 27.05 -19.65 -5.77
C LYS A 199 27.29 -20.93 -4.96
N CYS A 200 28.49 -21.06 -4.39
CA CYS A 200 28.81 -22.15 -3.47
C CYS A 200 28.73 -21.66 -2.02
N LYS A 201 28.02 -22.41 -1.17
CA LYS A 201 28.01 -22.26 0.29
C LYS A 201 28.65 -23.47 0.97
N ALA A 202 29.15 -23.31 2.19
CA ALA A 202 29.67 -24.44 2.96
C ALA A 202 28.60 -25.53 3.13
N LYS A 203 28.98 -26.80 2.93
CA LYS A 203 28.13 -27.93 3.31
C LYS A 203 27.91 -27.89 4.81
N GLN A 204 26.69 -28.20 5.22
CA GLN A 204 26.35 -28.30 6.62
C GLN A 204 27.09 -29.51 7.22
N LYS A 205 27.98 -29.28 8.19
CA LYS A 205 28.65 -30.36 8.92
C LYS A 205 27.60 -31.24 9.57
N LEU A 206 27.67 -32.56 9.37
CA LEU A 206 26.80 -33.49 10.08
C LEU A 206 27.23 -33.54 11.55
N CYS A 207 26.25 -33.61 12.46
CA CYS A 207 26.43 -33.62 13.91
C CYS A 207 27.58 -34.54 14.44
N PRO A 208 27.86 -35.74 13.89
CA PRO A 208 28.95 -36.57 14.41
C PRO A 208 30.36 -35.98 14.24
N ASP A 209 30.55 -35.01 13.33
CA ASP A 209 31.87 -34.43 13.00
C ASP A 209 32.13 -33.08 13.69
N LEU A 210 31.25 -32.64 14.59
CA LEU A 210 31.47 -31.42 15.35
C LEU A 210 32.56 -31.64 16.40
N SER A 211 33.58 -30.78 16.40
CA SER A 211 34.56 -30.66 17.48
C SER A 211 34.39 -29.30 18.17
N VAL A 212 34.68 -29.25 19.47
CA VAL A 212 34.67 -28.00 20.25
C VAL A 212 36.10 -27.71 20.68
N GLU A 213 36.66 -26.62 20.16
CA GLU A 213 37.95 -26.15 20.64
C GLU A 213 37.83 -25.72 22.11
N ASN A 214 38.81 -26.11 22.93
CA ASN A 214 38.78 -25.88 24.38
C ASN A 214 37.52 -26.41 25.07
N GLY A 215 36.96 -27.52 24.58
CA GLY A 215 35.85 -28.22 25.23
C GLY A 215 35.75 -29.67 24.82
N PHE A 216 34.69 -30.33 25.30
CA PHE A 216 34.36 -31.70 24.95
C PHE A 216 32.87 -31.83 24.66
N ILE A 217 32.53 -32.80 23.81
CA ILE A 217 31.16 -33.08 23.40
C ILE A 217 30.68 -34.45 23.88
N HIS A 218 29.38 -34.57 24.09
CA HIS A 218 28.69 -35.82 24.40
C HIS A 218 27.42 -35.91 23.54
N ILE A 219 27.31 -36.97 22.77
CA ILE A 219 26.15 -37.24 21.90
C ILE A 219 25.20 -38.18 22.65
N HIS A 220 23.92 -37.81 22.78
CA HIS A 220 22.96 -38.66 23.47
C HIS A 220 22.65 -39.92 22.63
N PRO A 221 22.75 -41.15 23.19
CA PRO A 221 22.63 -42.39 22.40
C PRO A 221 21.32 -42.55 21.63
N SER A 222 20.21 -42.08 22.21
CA SER A 222 18.87 -42.15 21.61
C SER A 222 18.53 -40.99 20.67
N ASN A 223 19.37 -39.94 20.61
CA ASN A 223 19.16 -38.80 19.72
C ASN A 223 20.49 -38.29 19.17
N LYS A 224 20.90 -38.82 18.00
CA LYS A 224 22.12 -38.43 17.29
C LYS A 224 22.06 -37.02 16.69
N GLU A 225 20.92 -36.36 16.77
CA GLU A 225 20.70 -34.99 16.27
C GLU A 225 20.95 -33.94 17.36
N LYS A 226 21.14 -34.34 18.63
CA LYS A 226 21.43 -33.42 19.73
C LYS A 226 22.75 -33.75 20.42
N ILE A 227 23.63 -32.75 20.45
CA ILE A 227 24.94 -32.81 21.09
C ILE A 227 24.93 -31.91 22.32
N PHE A 228 25.53 -32.38 23.40
CA PHE A 228 25.83 -31.59 24.59
C PHE A 228 27.31 -31.29 24.63
N TYR A 229 27.70 -30.11 25.08
CA TYR A 229 29.11 -29.76 25.21
C TYR A 229 29.37 -28.95 26.47
N SER A 230 30.60 -29.01 26.95
CA SER A 230 31.12 -28.19 28.04
C SER A 230 32.57 -27.83 27.76
N CYS A 231 33.01 -26.73 28.34
CA CYS A 231 34.33 -26.17 28.09
C CYS A 231 35.36 -26.67 29.10
N ASN A 232 36.62 -26.64 28.71
CA ASN A 232 37.77 -26.95 29.55
C ASN A 232 37.98 -25.86 30.60
N THR A 233 38.79 -26.15 31.63
CA THR A 233 39.12 -25.20 32.70
C THR A 233 39.64 -23.86 32.14
N GLY A 234 39.12 -22.74 32.62
CA GLY A 234 39.45 -21.39 32.14
C GLY A 234 38.59 -20.91 30.96
N TYR A 235 37.69 -21.76 30.46
CA TYR A 235 36.75 -21.44 29.39
C TYR A 235 35.31 -21.72 29.82
N LYS A 236 34.37 -21.02 29.19
CA LYS A 236 32.93 -21.25 29.34
C LYS A 236 32.21 -21.22 27.98
N PRO A 237 31.05 -21.88 27.85
CA PRO A 237 30.21 -21.76 26.68
C PRO A 237 29.81 -20.30 26.39
N PHE A 238 29.78 -19.92 25.11
CA PHE A 238 29.32 -18.58 24.71
C PHE A 238 27.89 -18.26 25.21
N SER A 239 27.03 -19.27 25.39
CA SER A 239 25.68 -19.09 25.96
C SER A 239 25.68 -18.59 27.42
N GLY A 240 26.82 -18.59 28.10
CA GLY A 240 26.97 -18.15 29.49
C GLY A 240 26.56 -19.19 30.54
N ASN A 241 26.00 -20.33 30.14
CA ASN A 241 25.73 -21.46 31.02
C ASN A 241 26.97 -22.35 31.16
N TRP A 242 27.04 -23.21 32.18
CA TRP A 242 28.19 -24.11 32.39
C TRP A 242 28.28 -25.28 31.39
N TRP A 243 27.17 -25.56 30.68
CA TRP A 243 27.10 -26.46 29.53
C TRP A 243 26.30 -25.80 28.39
N GLY A 244 26.37 -26.39 27.21
CA GLY A 244 25.51 -26.03 26.07
C GLY A 244 24.98 -27.27 25.36
N SER A 245 24.00 -27.05 24.47
CA SER A 245 23.54 -28.10 23.56
C SER A 245 23.26 -27.53 22.19
N VAL A 246 23.58 -28.30 21.16
CA VAL A 246 23.34 -27.98 19.74
C VAL A 246 22.43 -29.04 19.16
N THR A 247 21.40 -28.65 18.41
CA THR A 247 20.52 -29.57 17.70
C THR A 247 20.73 -29.40 16.20
N CYS A 248 21.30 -30.42 15.55
CA CYS A 248 21.52 -30.41 14.11
C CYS A 248 20.29 -30.99 13.41
N THR A 249 19.32 -30.14 13.06
CA THR A 249 18.28 -30.55 12.11
C THR A 249 18.80 -30.40 10.68
N LYS A 250 18.47 -31.34 9.78
CA LYS A 250 18.90 -31.33 8.36
C LYS A 250 18.51 -30.06 7.57
N GLU A 251 17.63 -29.22 8.12
CA GLU A 251 17.03 -28.07 7.44
C GLU A 251 17.33 -26.72 8.10
N SER A 252 17.99 -26.68 9.27
CA SER A 252 18.26 -25.41 9.99
C SER A 252 19.75 -25.16 10.14
N GLN A 253 20.21 -23.94 9.82
CA GLN A 253 21.51 -23.45 10.27
C GLN A 253 21.54 -23.49 11.81
N PHE A 254 22.52 -24.18 12.37
CA PHE A 254 22.73 -24.25 13.82
C PHE A 254 24.01 -23.47 14.17
N GLU A 255 24.02 -22.83 15.34
CA GLU A 255 25.22 -22.13 15.83
C GLU A 255 26.26 -23.15 16.29
N GLU A 256 27.49 -23.04 15.78
CA GLU A 256 28.58 -23.93 16.18
C GLU A 256 28.92 -23.73 17.67
N PRO A 257 29.14 -24.82 18.44
CA PRO A 257 29.44 -24.74 19.86
C PRO A 257 30.78 -24.05 20.10
N ARG A 258 30.77 -22.88 20.75
CA ARG A 258 31.95 -22.07 21.03
C ARG A 258 32.24 -21.96 22.52
N CYS A 259 33.51 -22.20 22.88
CA CYS A 259 34.07 -21.92 24.19
C CYS A 259 34.86 -20.60 24.15
N ILE A 260 34.53 -19.69 25.05
CA ILE A 260 35.19 -18.39 25.24
C ILE A 260 35.90 -18.37 26.59
N LEU A 261 36.83 -17.44 26.80
CA LEU A 261 37.49 -17.29 28.10
C LEU A 261 36.47 -16.93 29.19
N GLU A 262 36.71 -17.32 30.44
CA GLU A 262 35.76 -17.10 31.55
C GLU A 262 35.48 -15.61 31.81
N GLU A 263 36.44 -14.73 31.54
CA GLU A 263 36.36 -13.28 31.67
C GLU A 263 35.61 -12.57 30.54
N GLU A 264 35.42 -13.23 29.39
CA GLU A 264 34.75 -12.63 28.23
C GLU A 264 33.23 -12.66 28.37
N CYS A 265 32.54 -11.61 27.93
CA CYS A 265 31.09 -11.54 27.98
C CYS A 265 30.48 -12.39 26.85
N GLY A 266 29.72 -13.40 27.24
CA GLY A 266 28.97 -14.27 26.33
C GLY A 266 27.65 -13.64 25.86
N ALA A 267 26.77 -14.48 25.32
CA ALA A 267 25.40 -14.14 24.96
C ALA A 267 24.64 -13.51 26.14
N LEU A 268 23.71 -12.61 25.80
CA LEU A 268 22.81 -12.02 26.79
C LEU A 268 21.95 -13.11 27.45
N PRO A 269 21.75 -13.05 28.79
CA PRO A 269 20.90 -14.01 29.48
C PRO A 269 19.43 -13.84 29.05
N SER A 270 18.67 -14.94 29.03
CA SER A 270 17.22 -14.85 28.84
C SER A 270 16.55 -14.25 30.07
N VAL A 271 15.57 -13.38 29.85
CA VAL A 271 14.78 -12.71 30.91
C VAL A 271 13.33 -13.11 30.74
N HIS A 272 12.70 -13.66 31.78
CA HIS A 272 11.27 -13.96 31.75
C HIS A 272 10.47 -12.64 31.72
N HIS A 273 9.50 -12.53 30.81
CA HIS A 273 8.69 -11.32 30.60
C HIS A 273 9.52 -10.05 30.31
N GLY A 274 10.63 -10.21 29.60
CA GLY A 274 11.46 -9.10 29.18
C GLY A 274 12.47 -9.47 28.10
N LYS A 275 13.01 -8.42 27.47
CA LYS A 275 14.03 -8.50 26.42
C LYS A 275 15.20 -7.59 26.78
N LEU A 276 16.40 -8.09 26.51
CA LEU A 276 17.65 -7.33 26.64
C LEU A 276 18.12 -6.85 25.28
N THR A 277 18.64 -5.63 25.24
CA THR A 277 19.25 -5.05 24.03
C THR A 277 20.66 -4.58 24.37
N LEU A 278 21.68 -5.11 23.68
CA LEU A 278 23.05 -4.66 23.85
C LEU A 278 23.15 -3.17 23.50
N ARG A 279 23.72 -2.39 24.43
CA ARG A 279 24.12 -1.01 24.18
C ARG A 279 25.57 -0.99 23.70
N ASP A 280 26.45 -1.63 24.47
CA ASP A 280 27.89 -1.80 24.20
C ASP A 280 28.33 -3.23 24.60
N GLN A 281 29.61 -3.59 24.44
CA GLN A 281 30.13 -4.94 24.77
C GLN A 281 29.94 -5.36 26.24
N GLU A 282 29.78 -4.40 27.14
CA GLU A 282 29.67 -4.63 28.59
C GLU A 282 28.34 -4.17 29.22
N THR A 283 27.43 -3.55 28.44
CA THR A 283 26.16 -3.01 28.96
C THR A 283 24.97 -3.37 28.06
N ALA A 284 23.85 -3.73 28.67
CA ALA A 284 22.60 -4.01 27.96
C ALA A 284 21.40 -3.36 28.65
N ASP A 285 20.51 -2.77 27.85
CA ASP A 285 19.28 -2.14 28.32
C ASP A 285 18.18 -3.19 28.54
N VAL A 286 17.43 -3.05 29.65
CA VAL A 286 16.35 -3.95 30.06
C VAL A 286 15.00 -3.38 29.63
N LYS A 287 14.26 -4.15 28.84
CA LYS A 287 12.88 -3.81 28.44
C LYS A 287 11.94 -4.93 28.84
N CYS A 288 11.12 -4.71 29.86
CA CYS A 288 10.08 -5.67 30.25
C CYS A 288 8.86 -5.61 29.32
N ASP A 289 8.15 -6.72 29.24
CA ASP A 289 6.88 -6.82 28.53
C ASP A 289 5.79 -5.97 29.23
N PRO A 290 4.71 -5.58 28.52
CA PRO A 290 3.61 -4.83 29.14
C PRO A 290 3.06 -5.52 30.40
N GLY A 291 2.85 -4.75 31.48
CA GLY A 291 2.44 -5.29 32.78
C GLY A 291 3.59 -5.76 33.68
N PHE A 292 4.83 -5.75 33.18
CA PHE A 292 6.02 -6.09 33.96
C PHE A 292 6.99 -4.90 34.04
N MET A 293 7.69 -4.76 35.16
CA MET A 293 8.68 -3.71 35.36
C MET A 293 9.90 -4.25 36.13
N SER A 294 11.10 -3.88 35.68
CA SER A 294 12.36 -4.14 36.37
C SER A 294 12.76 -2.92 37.20
N THR A 295 13.40 -3.14 38.34
CA THR A 295 14.04 -2.07 39.14
C THR A 295 15.27 -1.52 38.43
N GLU A 296 15.94 -2.35 37.63
CA GLU A 296 17.15 -2.04 36.87
C GLU A 296 16.79 -1.75 35.42
N ARG A 297 17.22 -0.59 34.91
CA ARG A 297 16.99 -0.19 33.50
C ARG A 297 18.05 -0.75 32.55
N SER A 298 19.20 -1.14 33.09
CA SER A 298 20.33 -1.68 32.35
C SER A 298 21.09 -2.66 33.24
N ILE A 299 21.66 -3.68 32.63
CA ILE A 299 22.57 -4.63 33.27
C ILE A 299 24.00 -4.46 32.74
N LYS A 300 24.97 -4.81 33.58
CA LYS A 300 26.38 -4.84 33.22
C LYS A 300 26.93 -6.26 33.17
N CYS A 301 27.93 -6.46 32.32
CA CYS A 301 28.79 -7.62 32.37
C CYS A 301 30.01 -7.28 33.22
N THR A 302 30.34 -8.12 34.19
CA THR A 302 31.55 -7.96 35.01
C THR A 302 32.23 -9.31 35.16
N ASN A 303 33.53 -9.37 34.82
CA ASN A 303 34.32 -10.61 34.77
C ASN A 303 33.58 -11.73 34.02
N GLY A 304 33.05 -11.39 32.84
CA GLY A 304 32.33 -12.30 31.96
C GLY A 304 30.94 -12.74 32.43
N ARG A 305 30.42 -12.22 33.55
CA ARG A 305 29.07 -12.55 34.03
C ARG A 305 28.14 -11.36 33.90
N TRP A 306 27.05 -11.54 33.14
CA TRP A 306 25.96 -10.59 33.06
C TRP A 306 25.14 -10.59 34.36
N GLU A 307 24.82 -9.40 34.87
CA GLU A 307 23.78 -9.23 35.88
C GLU A 307 22.45 -9.77 35.35
N LYS A 308 21.63 -10.35 36.24
CA LYS A 308 20.35 -10.98 35.86
C LYS A 308 19.19 -10.11 36.32
N PRO A 309 18.52 -9.38 35.41
CA PRO A 309 17.41 -8.53 35.80
C PRO A 309 16.15 -9.38 35.95
N VAL A 310 15.25 -8.94 36.83
CA VAL A 310 13.96 -9.60 37.07
C VAL A 310 12.84 -8.63 36.70
N CYS A 311 12.10 -8.94 35.66
CA CYS A 311 10.84 -8.27 35.32
C CYS A 311 9.76 -8.81 36.25
N LYS A 312 9.32 -7.99 37.22
CA LYS A 312 8.24 -8.35 38.13
C LYS A 312 6.92 -7.86 37.58
N GLU A 313 5.87 -8.63 37.76
CA GLU A 313 4.52 -8.21 37.42
C GLU A 313 4.15 -6.98 38.27
N VAL A 314 3.55 -5.99 37.62
CA VAL A 314 3.10 -4.75 38.25
C VAL A 314 1.65 -4.54 37.82
N HIS A 315 0.74 -4.97 38.68
CA HIS A 315 -0.67 -4.60 38.65
C HIS A 315 -0.98 -3.75 39.89
N CYS A 316 -1.93 -2.84 39.78
CA CYS A 316 -2.56 -2.25 40.95
C CYS A 316 -3.61 -3.22 41.51
N ASP A 317 -3.81 -3.19 42.82
CA ASP A 317 -4.92 -3.89 43.47
C ASP A 317 -6.27 -3.33 43.00
N ILE A 318 -7.34 -4.09 43.27
CA ILE A 318 -8.73 -3.66 43.01
C ILE A 318 -8.93 -2.26 43.59
N PRO A 319 -9.47 -1.28 42.81
CA PRO A 319 -9.68 0.07 43.28
C PRO A 319 -10.45 0.10 44.60
N PRO A 320 -10.04 0.94 45.56
CA PRO A 320 -10.62 0.96 46.91
C PRO A 320 -12.12 1.27 46.86
N ASN A 321 -12.89 0.60 47.72
CA ASN A 321 -14.32 0.89 47.87
C ASN A 321 -14.51 2.30 48.43
N VAL A 322 -15.34 3.10 47.77
CA VAL A 322 -15.77 4.41 48.26
C VAL A 322 -17.23 4.29 48.67
N GLU A 323 -17.51 4.61 49.93
CA GLU A 323 -18.86 4.55 50.47
C GLU A 323 -19.79 5.48 49.69
N ASN A 324 -21.00 5.01 49.37
CA ASN A 324 -21.97 5.72 48.55
C ASN A 324 -21.50 6.08 47.14
N ALA A 325 -20.50 5.37 46.60
CA ALA A 325 -20.08 5.46 45.22
C ALA A 325 -20.16 4.10 44.48
N VAL A 326 -20.15 4.15 43.16
CA VAL A 326 -19.99 3.00 42.26
C VAL A 326 -18.95 3.33 41.20
N ILE A 327 -18.20 2.33 40.75
CA ILE A 327 -17.30 2.45 39.60
C ILE A 327 -18.10 2.12 38.34
N ILE A 328 -18.02 2.98 37.32
CA ILE A 328 -18.74 2.83 36.05
C ILE A 328 -17.87 2.28 34.90
N SER A 329 -16.59 2.02 35.16
CA SER A 329 -15.70 1.31 34.24
C SER A 329 -15.96 -0.20 34.31
N GLU A 330 -15.74 -0.93 33.21
CA GLU A 330 -15.84 -2.41 33.22
C GLU A 330 -14.83 -3.00 34.22
N PRO A 331 -15.25 -3.96 35.06
CA PRO A 331 -14.37 -4.56 36.06
C PRO A 331 -13.34 -5.47 35.38
N GLU A 332 -12.07 -5.17 35.64
CA GLU A 332 -10.92 -5.97 35.20
C GLU A 332 -10.42 -6.84 36.36
N GLU A 333 -9.85 -8.00 36.04
CA GLU A 333 -9.24 -8.90 37.03
C GLU A 333 -7.95 -8.30 37.62
N PHE A 334 -7.23 -7.50 36.82
CA PHE A 334 -6.01 -6.78 37.21
C PHE A 334 -5.93 -5.41 36.51
N TYR A 335 -5.41 -4.38 37.18
CA TYR A 335 -5.26 -3.04 36.61
C TYR A 335 -3.79 -2.74 36.30
N VAL A 336 -3.42 -2.62 35.03
CA VAL A 336 -2.05 -2.31 34.61
C VAL A 336 -1.72 -0.81 34.75
N PRO A 337 -0.43 -0.42 34.82
CA PRO A 337 -0.05 1.00 34.86
C PRO A 337 -0.60 1.77 33.66
N GLY A 338 -1.41 2.79 33.93
CA GLY A 338 -2.16 3.57 32.93
C GLY A 338 -3.66 3.28 32.89
N SER A 339 -4.13 2.16 33.45
CA SER A 339 -5.56 1.87 33.59
C SER A 339 -6.27 2.95 34.39
N THR A 340 -7.48 3.32 33.96
CA THR A 340 -8.30 4.40 34.52
C THR A 340 -9.67 3.89 34.93
N VAL A 341 -10.04 4.14 36.18
CA VAL A 341 -11.39 3.83 36.69
C VAL A 341 -12.12 5.10 37.09
N THR A 342 -13.42 5.15 36.82
CA THR A 342 -14.25 6.33 37.11
C THR A 342 -15.27 6.01 38.19
N TYR A 343 -15.27 6.79 39.27
CA TYR A 343 -16.22 6.73 40.36
C TYR A 343 -17.39 7.68 40.12
N VAL A 344 -18.57 7.26 40.56
CA VAL A 344 -19.80 8.06 40.56
C VAL A 344 -20.48 7.89 41.91
N CYS A 345 -20.78 9.01 42.59
CA CYS A 345 -21.58 8.96 43.82
C CYS A 345 -23.03 8.59 43.52
N ARG A 346 -23.69 7.88 44.44
CA ARG A 346 -25.14 7.70 44.41
C ARG A 346 -25.82 9.07 44.38
N SER A 347 -26.99 9.17 43.76
CA SER A 347 -27.68 10.43 43.46
C SER A 347 -27.88 11.36 44.67
N SER A 348 -27.88 10.82 45.89
CA SER A 348 -28.04 11.56 47.14
C SER A 348 -26.73 12.13 47.72
N TYR A 349 -25.57 11.87 47.12
CA TYR A 349 -24.25 12.24 47.65
C TYR A 349 -23.46 13.10 46.68
N LEU A 350 -22.63 14.01 47.22
CA LEU A 350 -21.79 14.92 46.43
C LEU A 350 -20.33 14.46 46.44
N MET A 351 -19.67 14.55 45.28
CA MET A 351 -18.27 14.19 45.11
C MET A 351 -17.36 15.40 45.33
N ASN A 352 -16.35 15.25 46.19
CA ASN A 352 -15.49 16.35 46.59
C ASN A 352 -14.24 16.55 45.70
N GLU A 353 -13.81 15.52 44.96
CA GLU A 353 -12.53 15.49 44.22
C GLU A 353 -12.69 14.95 42.78
N LYS A 354 -11.57 14.68 42.08
CA LYS A 354 -11.54 14.12 40.72
C LYS A 354 -12.18 12.72 40.68
N SER A 355 -13.11 12.51 39.75
CA SER A 355 -13.85 11.25 39.61
C SER A 355 -13.04 10.07 39.07
N THR A 356 -11.87 10.33 38.47
CA THR A 356 -11.04 9.29 37.83
C THR A 356 -9.80 8.96 38.65
N VAL A 357 -9.58 7.69 38.93
CA VAL A 357 -8.35 7.17 39.57
C VAL A 357 -7.52 6.44 38.52
N VAL A 358 -6.22 6.72 38.48
CA VAL A 358 -5.26 6.08 37.56
C VAL A 358 -4.35 5.13 38.32
N CYS A 359 -4.12 3.93 37.77
CA CYS A 359 -3.07 3.03 38.25
C CYS A 359 -1.69 3.56 37.82
N ARG A 360 -0.82 3.92 38.76
CA ARG A 360 0.56 4.37 38.48
C ARG A 360 1.57 3.50 39.21
N ARG A 361 2.38 2.76 38.44
CA ARG A 361 3.50 1.94 38.94
C ARG A 361 3.12 1.02 40.11
N GLY A 362 1.95 0.37 40.04
CA GLY A 362 1.47 -0.56 41.07
C GLY A 362 0.73 0.08 42.26
N THR A 363 0.59 1.42 42.29
CA THR A 363 -0.24 2.13 43.27
C THR A 363 -1.34 2.94 42.59
N SER A 364 -2.57 2.79 43.07
CA SER A 364 -3.72 3.60 42.65
C SER A 364 -3.65 4.99 43.28
N GLU A 365 -4.00 6.03 42.52
CA GLU A 365 -4.21 7.38 43.08
C GLU A 365 -5.31 7.38 44.16
N LYS A 366 -5.27 8.37 45.07
CA LYS A 366 -6.25 8.47 46.16
C LYS A 366 -7.68 8.60 45.59
N PRO A 367 -8.65 7.78 46.03
CA PRO A 367 -10.01 7.84 45.50
C PRO A 367 -10.79 9.04 46.04
N PRO A 368 -11.84 9.51 45.32
CA PRO A 368 -12.71 10.59 45.79
C PRO A 368 -13.54 10.17 47.00
N THR A 369 -14.10 11.16 47.72
CA THR A 369 -15.06 10.92 48.81
C THR A 369 -16.45 11.42 48.43
N CYS A 370 -17.48 10.64 48.78
CA CYS A 370 -18.88 11.01 48.62
C CYS A 370 -19.45 11.44 49.99
N GLN A 371 -19.78 12.72 50.15
CA GLN A 371 -20.25 13.27 51.43
C GLN A 371 -21.62 13.97 51.29
N GLY A 372 -22.41 13.90 52.37
CA GLY A 372 -23.74 14.52 52.49
C GLY A 372 -24.88 13.71 51.87
N GLN A 373 -26.06 13.72 52.48
CA GLN A 373 -27.31 13.14 51.93
C GLN A 373 -28.24 14.28 51.50
N ARG A 374 -28.63 14.34 50.21
CA ARG A 374 -29.48 15.41 49.65
C ARG A 374 -30.91 15.45 50.23
N GLU A 375 -31.40 14.35 50.81
CA GLU A 375 -32.74 14.24 51.40
C GLU A 375 -32.71 13.37 52.67
N ILE A 376 -33.21 13.88 53.80
CA ILE A 376 -33.42 13.09 55.04
C ILE A 376 -34.89 12.68 55.15
N THR A 377 -35.16 11.44 55.55
CA THR A 377 -36.52 10.89 55.68
C THR A 377 -36.79 10.44 57.10
N CYS A 378 -38.01 10.67 57.59
CA CYS A 378 -38.45 10.16 58.89
C CYS A 378 -38.83 8.68 58.73
N GLN A 379 -38.16 7.82 59.49
CA GLN A 379 -38.33 6.37 59.41
C GLN A 379 -39.51 5.92 60.29
N SER A 380 -40.02 4.71 60.03
CA SER A 380 -41.20 4.16 60.72
C SER A 380 -41.01 3.91 62.22
N ASN A 381 -39.76 3.93 62.69
CA ASN A 381 -39.39 3.88 64.11
C ASN A 381 -39.44 5.26 64.81
N GLY A 382 -39.80 6.32 64.08
CA GLY A 382 -39.85 7.69 64.61
C GLY A 382 -38.50 8.41 64.66
N GLU A 383 -37.44 7.83 64.11
CA GLU A 383 -36.12 8.45 64.02
C GLU A 383 -35.84 8.97 62.60
N TRP A 384 -35.06 10.05 62.49
CA TRP A 384 -34.58 10.53 61.20
C TRP A 384 -33.52 9.58 60.65
N SER A 385 -33.50 9.36 59.33
CA SER A 385 -32.54 8.46 58.66
C SER A 385 -31.05 8.80 58.89
N SER A 386 -30.75 9.97 59.48
CA SER A 386 -29.40 10.43 59.88
C SER A 386 -29.51 11.60 60.88
N PRO A 387 -28.56 11.82 61.83
CA PRO A 387 -28.58 12.98 62.71
C PRO A 387 -28.40 14.30 61.94
N LEU A 388 -29.02 15.37 62.44
CA LEU A 388 -28.99 16.71 61.83
C LEU A 388 -27.57 17.16 61.51
N TYR A 389 -27.29 17.41 60.22
CA TYR A 389 -26.13 18.21 59.83
C TYR A 389 -26.25 19.56 60.53
N LYS A 390 -25.15 20.02 61.16
CA LYS A 390 -25.12 21.37 61.71
C LYS A 390 -25.32 22.34 60.55
N CYS A 391 -26.47 23.00 60.50
CA CYS A 391 -26.71 24.11 59.58
C CYS A 391 -25.73 25.22 59.94
N GLU A 392 -24.68 25.37 59.13
CA GLU A 392 -23.85 26.56 59.17
C GLU A 392 -24.66 27.72 58.56
N GLU A 393 -24.69 28.87 59.24
CA GLU A 393 -25.41 30.05 58.75
C GLU A 393 -24.95 30.37 57.32
N THR A 394 -25.91 30.52 56.40
CA THR A 394 -25.63 30.82 55.00
C THR A 394 -25.03 32.23 54.89
N LYS A 395 -23.71 32.29 54.77
CA LYS A 395 -22.95 33.51 54.54
C LYS A 395 -22.53 33.56 53.09
N CYS A 396 -22.80 34.68 52.42
CA CYS A 396 -22.22 34.92 51.12
C CYS A 396 -20.87 35.60 51.31
N VAL A 397 -19.80 34.93 50.88
CA VAL A 397 -18.46 35.51 50.85
C VAL A 397 -18.19 36.04 49.44
N ALA A 398 -17.71 37.27 49.36
CA ALA A 398 -17.33 37.95 48.14
C ALA A 398 -15.84 38.26 48.21
N HIS A 399 -15.05 37.64 47.34
CA HIS A 399 -13.66 38.04 47.10
C HIS A 399 -13.65 39.04 45.94
N LEU A 400 -13.57 40.33 46.28
CA LEU A 400 -13.57 41.43 45.34
C LEU A 400 -12.21 41.51 44.64
N ALA A 401 -12.25 41.61 43.31
CA ALA A 401 -11.07 41.89 42.49
C ALA A 401 -10.46 43.26 42.87
N GLU A 402 -9.16 43.43 42.68
CA GLU A 402 -8.39 44.62 43.11
C GLU A 402 -8.96 45.96 42.60
N ASN A 403 -9.70 45.95 41.49
CA ASN A 403 -10.30 47.12 40.86
C ASN A 403 -11.76 47.41 41.29
N ILE A 404 -12.35 46.59 42.16
CA ILE A 404 -13.71 46.71 42.70
C ILE A 404 -13.63 46.87 44.21
N ARG A 405 -14.41 47.81 44.77
CA ARG A 405 -14.56 47.97 46.23
C ARG A 405 -16.03 47.89 46.64
N SER A 406 -16.28 47.46 47.86
CA SER A 406 -17.58 47.64 48.52
C SER A 406 -17.63 49.03 49.14
N ASP A 407 -18.78 49.68 49.06
CA ASP A 407 -18.99 50.98 49.71
C ASP A 407 -19.20 50.83 51.23
N GLU A 408 -19.73 49.69 51.68
CA GLU A 408 -20.04 49.44 53.08
C GLU A 408 -18.95 48.68 53.86
N HIS A 409 -18.03 47.99 53.17
CA HIS A 409 -17.04 47.10 53.81
C HIS A 409 -15.60 47.41 53.37
N ARG A 410 -14.65 47.35 54.33
CA ARG A 410 -13.21 47.54 54.07
C ARG A 410 -12.49 46.20 53.97
N GLY A 411 -11.83 45.97 52.84
CA GLY A 411 -11.08 44.74 52.56
C GLY A 411 -11.48 44.14 51.21
N SER A 412 -10.65 43.25 50.67
CA SER A 412 -10.93 42.50 49.44
C SER A 412 -11.90 41.33 49.68
N GLU A 413 -12.09 40.91 50.94
CA GLU A 413 -13.04 39.86 51.30
C GLU A 413 -14.20 40.46 52.10
N VAL A 414 -15.42 40.26 51.60
CA VAL A 414 -16.65 40.74 52.23
C VAL A 414 -17.56 39.55 52.53
N SER A 415 -17.95 39.37 53.79
CA SER A 415 -18.84 38.29 54.22
C SER A 415 -20.11 38.86 54.81
N VAL A 416 -21.27 38.52 54.23
CA VAL A 416 -22.58 39.01 54.69
C VAL A 416 -23.59 37.87 54.85
N ARG A 417 -24.59 38.09 55.70
CA ARG A 417 -25.65 37.13 55.99
C ARG A 417 -26.75 37.18 54.92
N GLN A 418 -27.51 36.09 54.80
CA GLN A 418 -28.71 36.03 53.96
C GLN A 418 -29.63 37.24 54.16
N GLY A 419 -30.07 37.85 53.05
CA GLY A 419 -30.93 39.03 53.01
C GLY A 419 -30.19 40.37 53.08
N GLN A 420 -28.90 40.37 53.43
CA GLN A 420 -28.07 41.58 53.39
C GLN A 420 -27.57 41.88 51.97
N THR A 421 -27.49 43.16 51.67
CA THR A 421 -27.10 43.65 50.36
C THR A 421 -25.79 44.43 50.46
N ILE A 422 -24.89 44.25 49.50
CA ILE A 422 -23.67 45.04 49.36
C ILE A 422 -23.73 45.89 48.09
N THR A 423 -23.19 47.10 48.17
CA THR A 423 -23.05 48.00 47.03
C THR A 423 -21.58 48.00 46.61
N LEU A 424 -21.35 47.75 45.33
CA LEU A 424 -20.05 47.66 44.71
C LEU A 424 -19.83 48.90 43.85
N SER A 425 -18.59 49.39 43.84
CA SER A 425 -18.13 50.55 43.06
C SER A 425 -16.74 50.29 42.51
N CYS A 426 -16.40 50.90 41.37
CA CYS A 426 -15.05 50.77 40.80
C CYS A 426 -14.04 51.65 41.55
N VAL A 427 -12.84 51.11 41.77
CA VAL A 427 -11.76 51.81 42.48
C VAL A 427 -11.13 52.90 41.61
N LYS A 428 -11.05 52.68 40.29
CA LYS A 428 -10.38 53.58 39.34
C LYS A 428 -11.36 54.62 38.77
N SER A 429 -11.05 55.91 38.95
CA SER A 429 -11.82 57.02 38.36
C SER A 429 -11.94 56.88 36.84
N GLY A 430 -13.17 56.92 36.31
CA GLY A 430 -13.47 56.78 34.87
C GLY A 430 -13.84 55.36 34.38
N SER A 431 -13.96 54.39 35.28
CA SER A 431 -14.51 53.05 34.96
C SER A 431 -15.96 52.94 35.43
N ALA A 432 -16.79 52.24 34.63
CA ALA A 432 -18.20 52.04 34.90
C ALA A 432 -18.45 50.57 35.26
N LEU A 433 -19.39 50.33 36.17
CA LEU A 433 -19.80 48.96 36.51
C LEU A 433 -20.70 48.41 35.41
N GLN A 434 -20.28 47.30 34.80
CA GLN A 434 -21.14 46.49 33.95
C GLN A 434 -21.71 45.35 34.80
N GLY A 435 -22.98 45.48 35.14
CA GLY A 435 -23.70 44.57 36.03
C GLY A 435 -24.47 45.34 37.10
N GLN A 436 -25.14 44.63 38.01
CA GLN A 436 -25.82 45.28 39.13
C GLN A 436 -24.79 45.78 40.14
N SER A 437 -24.84 47.07 40.46
CA SER A 437 -23.99 47.66 41.50
C SER A 437 -24.42 47.26 42.91
N LYS A 438 -25.65 46.77 43.10
CA LYS A 438 -26.21 46.42 44.40
C LYS A 438 -26.69 44.96 44.38
N ILE A 439 -26.02 44.08 45.12
CA ILE A 439 -26.27 42.62 45.09
C ILE A 439 -26.57 42.08 46.48
N THR A 440 -27.58 41.19 46.57
CA THR A 440 -28.13 40.68 47.83
C THR A 440 -27.77 39.22 48.03
N CYS A 441 -27.34 38.85 49.24
CA CYS A 441 -27.10 37.46 49.59
C CYS A 441 -28.42 36.69 49.68
N GLN A 442 -28.62 35.70 48.83
CA GLN A 442 -29.86 34.92 48.74
C GLN A 442 -29.84 33.69 49.64
N SER A 443 -31.00 33.03 49.75
CA SER A 443 -31.24 31.91 50.68
C SER A 443 -30.42 30.64 50.46
N LYS A 444 -29.58 30.60 49.42
CA LYS A 444 -28.71 29.46 49.08
C LYS A 444 -27.21 29.77 49.17
N GLY A 445 -26.81 30.95 49.66
CA GLY A 445 -25.40 31.37 49.70
C GLY A 445 -24.89 31.92 48.38
N GLU A 446 -25.81 32.12 47.44
CA GLU A 446 -25.56 32.72 46.13
C GLU A 446 -25.93 34.21 46.17
N TRP A 447 -25.21 35.01 45.41
CA TRP A 447 -25.53 36.42 45.23
C TRP A 447 -26.67 36.58 44.23
N SER A 448 -27.55 37.56 44.45
CA SER A 448 -28.74 37.81 43.62
C SER A 448 -28.45 38.10 42.15
N SER A 449 -27.20 38.45 41.84
CA SER A 449 -26.69 38.57 40.49
C SER A 449 -25.19 38.26 40.51
N ALA A 450 -24.62 37.97 39.33
CA ALA A 450 -23.17 37.85 39.17
C ALA A 450 -22.46 39.14 39.62
N PHE A 451 -21.21 39.00 40.10
CA PHE A 451 -20.39 40.15 40.45
C PHE A 451 -20.19 41.07 39.24
N PRO A 452 -20.45 42.37 39.37
CA PRO A 452 -20.28 43.32 38.28
C PRO A 452 -18.81 43.43 37.92
N LYS A 453 -18.50 43.60 36.63
CA LYS A 453 -17.15 43.88 36.19
C LYS A 453 -16.95 45.38 36.11
N CYS A 454 -15.82 45.86 36.61
CA CYS A 454 -15.38 47.20 36.26
C CYS A 454 -14.88 47.16 34.84
N ILE A 455 -15.74 47.56 33.91
CA ILE A 455 -15.29 47.90 32.58
C ILE A 455 -14.72 49.30 32.65
N SER A 456 -13.46 49.43 32.25
CA SER A 456 -13.05 50.68 31.68
C SER A 456 -14.01 50.98 30.52
N GLN A 457 -14.45 52.21 30.35
CA GLN A 457 -15.14 52.63 29.12
C GLN A 457 -14.14 52.63 27.95
N THR A 458 -13.53 51.48 27.69
CA THR A 458 -12.55 51.25 26.65
C THR A 458 -13.08 50.12 25.80
N THR A 459 -13.25 50.41 24.52
CA THR A 459 -13.61 49.54 23.41
C THR A 459 -12.56 48.46 23.10
N ARG A 460 -11.87 47.92 24.11
CA ARG A 460 -10.70 47.04 23.96
C ARG A 460 -10.88 45.68 24.64
N CYS A 461 -10.52 44.58 23.97
CA CYS A 461 -10.49 43.20 24.47
C CYS A 461 -9.15 42.88 25.13
N GLY A 462 -9.15 41.99 26.12
CA GLY A 462 -7.92 41.42 26.72
C GLY A 462 -7.29 40.31 25.85
N PRO A 463 -6.29 39.57 26.37
CA PRO A 463 -5.63 38.50 25.64
C PRO A 463 -6.61 37.47 25.06
N PRO A 464 -6.32 36.90 23.88
CA PRO A 464 -7.22 35.98 23.19
C PRO A 464 -7.34 34.62 23.92
N PRO A 465 -8.52 33.97 23.89
CA PRO A 465 -8.78 32.75 24.67
C PRO A 465 -8.02 31.52 24.15
N HIS A 466 -7.86 30.50 24.99
CA HIS A 466 -7.25 29.23 24.55
C HIS A 466 -8.23 28.40 23.68
N VAL A 467 -7.70 27.72 22.65
CA VAL A 467 -8.46 26.85 21.73
C VAL A 467 -7.80 25.47 21.67
N ASN A 468 -8.58 24.39 21.73
CA ASN A 468 -8.03 23.03 21.65
C ASN A 468 -7.38 22.75 20.30
N ASP A 469 -6.22 22.08 20.32
CA ASP A 469 -5.44 21.68 19.14
C ASP A 469 -5.00 22.84 18.22
N ALA A 470 -4.98 24.08 18.74
CA ALA A 470 -4.56 25.29 18.04
C ALA A 470 -3.80 26.26 18.94
N ASP A 471 -2.97 27.10 18.34
CA ASP A 471 -2.33 28.24 19.01
C ASP A 471 -2.31 29.48 18.12
N THR A 472 -2.10 30.64 18.72
CA THR A 472 -2.04 31.91 18.00
C THR A 472 -0.75 31.99 17.17
N THR A 473 -0.86 32.50 15.94
CA THR A 473 0.32 32.63 15.05
C THR A 473 1.26 33.76 15.46
N GLU A 474 0.73 34.76 16.18
CA GLU A 474 1.45 35.95 16.63
C GLU A 474 1.59 35.98 18.16
N LEU A 475 2.52 36.81 18.64
CA LEU A 475 2.69 37.08 20.06
C LEU A 475 1.46 37.82 20.60
N LYS A 476 0.90 37.29 21.69
CA LYS A 476 -0.31 37.84 22.31
C LYS A 476 -0.02 39.23 22.89
N LYS A 477 -0.79 40.24 22.48
CA LYS A 477 -0.85 41.54 23.16
C LYS A 477 -1.67 41.42 24.44
N ASP A 478 -1.40 42.31 25.39
CA ASP A 478 -2.20 42.44 26.60
C ASP A 478 -3.57 43.10 26.33
N GLU A 479 -3.70 43.91 25.26
CA GLU A 479 -4.94 44.57 24.85
C GLU A 479 -5.11 44.63 23.32
N TYR A 480 -6.36 44.57 22.85
CA TYR A 480 -6.78 44.65 21.44
C TYR A 480 -7.95 45.60 21.28
N THR A 481 -7.94 46.45 20.25
CA THR A 481 -9.03 47.37 19.90
C THR A 481 -10.17 46.68 19.15
N THR A 482 -11.38 47.24 19.23
CA THR A 482 -12.54 46.74 18.45
C THR A 482 -12.22 46.73 16.95
N GLY A 483 -12.37 45.57 16.31
CA GLY A 483 -12.01 45.30 14.93
C GLY A 483 -10.66 44.59 14.76
N GLU A 484 -9.78 44.57 15.78
CA GLU A 484 -8.56 43.76 15.75
C GLU A 484 -8.90 42.27 15.85
N ARG A 485 -8.13 41.47 15.11
CA ARG A 485 -8.32 40.02 15.01
C ARG A 485 -7.05 39.28 15.35
N VAL A 486 -7.21 38.13 15.99
CA VAL A 486 -6.12 37.20 16.30
C VAL A 486 -6.31 35.96 15.45
N GLU A 487 -5.25 35.58 14.74
CA GLU A 487 -5.23 34.38 13.91
C GLU A 487 -4.79 33.16 14.70
N TYR A 488 -5.49 32.05 14.50
CA TYR A 488 -5.17 30.75 15.07
C TYR A 488 -4.66 29.80 13.99
N SER A 489 -3.66 29.02 14.37
CA SER A 489 -3.13 27.92 13.57
C SER A 489 -3.26 26.61 14.34
N CYS A 490 -3.68 25.55 13.64
CA CYS A 490 -3.78 24.23 14.24
C CYS A 490 -2.39 23.63 14.47
N PHE A 491 -2.27 22.74 15.47
CA PHE A 491 -1.06 21.97 15.69
C PHE A 491 -0.68 21.12 14.47
N SER A 492 0.60 20.74 14.40
CA SER A 492 1.14 19.98 13.27
C SER A 492 0.25 18.81 12.87
N LYS A 493 -0.05 18.71 11.57
CA LYS A 493 -0.92 17.70 10.93
C LYS A 493 -2.44 17.88 11.11
N TYR A 494 -2.92 18.74 11.99
CA TYR A 494 -4.33 19.10 12.06
C TYR A 494 -4.70 20.08 10.95
N THR A 495 -5.97 20.10 10.53
CA THR A 495 -6.47 20.96 9.45
C THR A 495 -7.54 21.90 9.97
N LEU A 496 -7.39 23.20 9.75
CA LEU A 496 -8.37 24.20 10.20
C LEU A 496 -9.69 24.09 9.43
N ASP A 497 -10.82 23.97 10.14
CA ASP A 497 -12.16 23.99 9.55
C ASP A 497 -12.58 25.43 9.24
N LEU A 498 -12.84 25.70 7.97
CA LEU A 498 -13.28 27.01 7.48
C LEU A 498 -14.76 27.01 7.06
N ARG A 499 -15.49 25.93 7.34
CA ARG A 499 -16.93 25.87 7.06
C ARG A 499 -17.71 26.64 8.14
N PRO A 500 -18.73 27.43 7.78
CA PRO A 500 -19.55 28.13 8.77
C PRO A 500 -20.12 27.16 9.82
N PRO A 501 -20.07 27.50 11.13
CA PRO A 501 -19.73 28.79 11.74
C PRO A 501 -18.24 28.98 12.13
N PHE A 502 -17.32 28.17 11.60
CA PHE A 502 -15.89 28.19 11.95
C PHE A 502 -15.10 29.17 11.06
N SER A 503 -14.06 29.77 11.64
CA SER A 503 -13.15 30.68 10.95
C SER A 503 -11.72 30.52 11.48
N ARG A 504 -10.78 31.29 10.93
CA ARG A 504 -9.38 31.33 11.41
C ARG A 504 -9.07 32.46 12.39
N PHE A 505 -10.03 33.35 12.59
CA PHE A 505 -9.85 34.57 13.36
C PHE A 505 -10.86 34.65 14.49
N LEU A 506 -10.39 35.05 15.67
CA LEU A 506 -11.27 35.66 16.66
C LEU A 506 -11.15 37.18 16.51
N THR A 507 -12.28 37.88 16.46
CA THR A 507 -12.31 39.34 16.29
C THR A 507 -12.79 39.99 17.57
N CYS A 508 -12.05 40.99 18.05
CA CYS A 508 -12.48 41.81 19.16
C CYS A 508 -13.65 42.69 18.71
N ASP A 509 -14.81 42.55 19.33
CA ASP A 509 -15.99 43.35 19.09
C ASP A 509 -16.48 43.95 20.41
N GLN A 510 -16.25 45.26 20.59
CA GLN A 510 -16.69 46.03 21.76
C GLN A 510 -16.28 45.41 23.12
N GLY A 511 -15.11 44.77 23.17
CA GLY A 511 -14.57 44.15 24.39
C GLY A 511 -14.80 42.64 24.51
N GLU A 512 -15.48 42.01 23.53
CA GLU A 512 -15.67 40.55 23.48
C GLU A 512 -15.04 39.91 22.24
N TRP A 513 -14.46 38.72 22.39
CA TRP A 513 -13.95 37.93 21.26
C TRP A 513 -15.09 37.19 20.55
N ARG A 514 -15.34 37.51 19.28
CA ARG A 514 -16.31 36.82 18.41
C ARG A 514 -15.63 35.91 17.40
N GLY A 515 -16.21 34.73 17.18
CA GLY A 515 -15.76 33.73 16.21
C GLY A 515 -15.65 32.34 16.85
N ASN A 516 -15.52 31.30 16.02
CA ASN A 516 -15.28 29.93 16.46
C ASN A 516 -14.11 29.33 15.67
N ILE A 517 -13.17 28.69 16.36
CA ILE A 517 -12.03 28.01 15.74
C ILE A 517 -12.21 26.49 15.95
N LYS A 518 -12.01 25.69 14.90
CA LYS A 518 -12.05 24.22 14.99
C LYS A 518 -10.93 23.59 14.15
N CYS A 519 -10.18 22.68 14.75
CA CYS A 519 -9.14 21.90 14.08
C CYS A 519 -9.60 20.45 13.88
N LEU A 520 -9.49 19.96 12.65
CA LEU A 520 -9.86 18.62 12.22
C LEU A 520 -8.65 17.68 12.32
N LYS A 521 -8.88 16.47 12.82
CA LYS A 521 -7.85 15.48 13.14
C LYS A 521 -7.26 14.83 11.87
N PRO A 522 -5.94 14.55 11.84
CA PRO A 522 -5.33 13.73 10.79
C PRO A 522 -5.63 12.24 11.00
N CYS A 523 -5.53 11.47 9.92
CA CYS A 523 -5.63 10.02 9.92
C CYS A 523 -4.23 9.40 9.90
N THR A 524 -4.08 8.29 10.63
CA THR A 524 -2.81 7.55 10.75
C THR A 524 -3.02 6.10 10.34
N VAL A 525 -2.06 5.53 9.62
CA VAL A 525 -2.07 4.12 9.19
C VAL A 525 -0.76 3.49 9.62
N THR A 526 -0.80 2.30 10.23
CA THR A 526 0.39 1.57 10.71
C THR A 526 0.79 0.43 9.77
N VAL A 527 2.02 -0.06 9.91
CA VAL A 527 2.53 -1.17 9.09
C VAL A 527 1.79 -2.47 9.40
N GLU A 528 1.45 -2.69 10.67
CA GLU A 528 0.68 -3.84 11.14
C GLU A 528 -0.71 -3.87 10.49
N GLU A 529 -1.38 -2.72 10.47
CA GLU A 529 -2.72 -2.56 9.89
C GLU A 529 -2.73 -2.86 8.38
N MET A 530 -1.70 -2.41 7.65
CA MET A 530 -1.51 -2.71 6.23
C MET A 530 -1.19 -4.18 5.96
N ASN A 531 -0.30 -4.77 6.78
CA ASN A 531 0.07 -6.18 6.68
C ASN A 531 -1.14 -7.10 6.88
N ARG A 532 -1.99 -6.81 7.89
CA ARG A 532 -3.21 -7.57 8.17
C ARG A 532 -4.19 -7.57 6.99
N ARG A 533 -4.27 -6.45 6.27
CA ARG A 533 -5.23 -6.24 5.16
C ARG A 533 -4.67 -6.57 3.79
N GLY A 534 -3.44 -7.09 3.70
CA GLY A 534 -2.80 -7.46 2.43
C GLY A 534 -2.45 -6.27 1.53
N ILE A 535 -2.37 -5.06 2.09
CA ILE A 535 -2.12 -3.81 1.35
C ILE A 535 -0.72 -3.26 1.66
N GLU A 536 -0.21 -2.39 0.79
CA GLU A 536 1.02 -1.62 0.95
C GLU A 536 0.86 -0.20 0.38
N LEU A 537 1.76 0.72 0.70
CA LEU A 537 1.73 2.05 0.10
C LEU A 537 2.07 1.96 -1.39
N ALA A 538 1.23 2.54 -2.25
CA ALA A 538 1.43 2.49 -3.70
C ALA A 538 2.74 3.14 -4.18
N TYR A 539 3.32 4.03 -3.36
CA TYR A 539 4.55 4.76 -3.66
C TYR A 539 5.62 4.47 -2.60
N VAL A 540 6.48 3.49 -2.85
CA VAL A 540 7.52 2.98 -1.91
C VAL A 540 8.46 4.07 -1.41
N ASN A 541 8.72 5.11 -2.22
CA ASN A 541 9.66 6.21 -1.90
C ASN A 541 9.05 7.30 -0.99
N ARG A 542 7.77 7.20 -0.61
CA ARG A 542 7.12 8.15 0.30
C ARG A 542 6.37 7.37 1.37
N GLN A 543 6.99 7.20 2.55
CA GLN A 543 6.36 6.63 3.75
C GLN A 543 5.27 7.56 4.32
N LYS A 544 4.21 7.80 3.55
CA LYS A 544 3.08 8.66 3.91
C LYS A 544 2.13 7.89 4.82
N MET A 545 2.55 7.72 6.08
CA MET A 545 1.78 7.03 7.13
C MET A 545 0.70 7.91 7.78
N PHE A 546 0.68 9.20 7.45
CA PHE A 546 -0.26 10.19 7.96
C PHE A 546 -0.89 10.99 6.82
N ALA A 547 -2.17 11.29 6.93
CA ALA A 547 -2.90 12.18 6.04
C ALA A 547 -3.68 13.23 6.84
N PRO A 548 -3.41 14.53 6.66
CA PRO A 548 -4.28 15.60 7.13
C PRO A 548 -5.73 15.43 6.61
N HIS A 549 -6.70 16.11 7.23
CA HIS A 549 -8.09 16.07 6.76
C HIS A 549 -8.19 16.52 5.29
N ASN A 550 -9.03 15.84 4.51
CA ASN A 550 -9.16 15.93 3.06
C ASN A 550 -7.94 15.47 2.22
N ASP A 551 -6.82 15.11 2.83
CA ASP A 551 -5.70 14.49 2.13
C ASP A 551 -5.96 12.99 1.89
N TYR A 552 -5.23 12.41 0.94
CA TYR A 552 -5.41 11.04 0.48
C TYR A 552 -4.18 10.18 0.72
N ILE A 553 -4.40 8.90 1.07
CA ILE A 553 -3.38 7.85 1.01
C ILE A 553 -3.77 6.88 -0.10
N SER A 554 -2.80 6.51 -0.95
CA SER A 554 -2.98 5.55 -2.03
C SER A 554 -2.27 4.25 -1.68
N PHE A 555 -3.04 3.17 -1.71
CA PHE A 555 -2.59 1.82 -1.41
C PHE A 555 -2.46 0.99 -2.69
N ALA A 556 -1.69 -0.08 -2.61
CA ALA A 556 -1.59 -1.14 -3.60
C ALA A 556 -1.77 -2.49 -2.90
N CYS A 557 -2.26 -3.49 -3.63
CA CYS A 557 -2.28 -4.85 -3.12
C CYS A 557 -0.88 -5.43 -3.16
N LYS A 558 -0.50 -6.18 -2.13
CA LYS A 558 0.75 -6.95 -2.14
C LYS A 558 0.73 -7.97 -3.28
N ARG A 559 1.92 -8.35 -3.76
CA ARG A 559 2.10 -9.25 -4.91
C ARG A 559 1.24 -10.52 -4.78
N GLY A 560 0.39 -10.75 -5.77
CA GLY A 560 -0.51 -11.92 -5.84
C GLY A 560 -1.91 -11.70 -5.28
N LYS A 561 -2.21 -10.51 -4.73
CA LYS A 561 -3.53 -10.16 -4.18
C LYS A 561 -4.29 -9.16 -5.05
N TYR A 562 -5.62 -9.11 -4.93
CA TYR A 562 -6.48 -8.18 -5.65
C TYR A 562 -7.42 -7.42 -4.70
N SER A 563 -7.84 -6.22 -5.10
CA SER A 563 -8.64 -5.32 -4.24
C SER A 563 -10.10 -5.76 -4.22
N VAL A 564 -10.70 -5.76 -3.03
CA VAL A 564 -12.11 -6.12 -2.82
C VAL A 564 -12.90 -4.92 -2.28
N GLY A 565 -13.93 -4.51 -3.02
CA GLY A 565 -14.93 -3.53 -2.57
C GLY A 565 -14.49 -2.05 -2.59
N VAL A 566 -13.60 -1.66 -1.68
CA VAL A 566 -13.29 -0.23 -1.40
C VAL A 566 -12.15 0.28 -2.30
N PRO A 567 -12.22 1.50 -2.87
CA PRO A 567 -11.17 2.05 -3.71
C PRO A 567 -9.79 2.07 -3.01
N LEU A 568 -8.72 1.80 -3.74
CA LEU A 568 -7.36 1.81 -3.18
C LEU A 568 -6.85 3.21 -2.78
N ARG A 569 -7.57 4.28 -3.13
CA ARG A 569 -7.25 5.66 -2.75
C ARG A 569 -8.27 6.16 -1.74
N GLN A 570 -7.81 6.42 -0.52
CA GLN A 570 -8.67 6.76 0.62
C GLN A 570 -8.44 8.18 1.11
N GLN A 571 -9.54 8.88 1.42
CA GLN A 571 -9.53 10.25 1.94
C GLN A 571 -9.66 10.26 3.47
N CYS A 572 -8.90 11.12 4.13
CA CYS A 572 -9.03 11.32 5.57
C CYS A 572 -10.20 12.25 5.92
N ASN A 573 -11.06 11.82 6.84
CA ASN A 573 -12.21 12.57 7.33
C ASN A 573 -12.17 12.72 8.86
N ASP A 574 -11.45 13.74 9.36
CA ASP A 574 -11.44 14.13 10.78
C ASP A 574 -11.02 12.97 11.70
N GLY A 575 -9.86 12.38 11.40
CA GLY A 575 -9.31 11.22 12.10
C GLY A 575 -9.84 9.87 11.63
N LEU A 576 -10.85 9.83 10.75
CA LEU A 576 -11.42 8.59 10.21
C LEU A 576 -10.99 8.32 8.76
N MET A 577 -10.44 7.14 8.49
CA MET A 577 -10.09 6.65 7.15
C MET A 577 -10.44 5.17 7.01
N THR A 578 -11.22 4.82 5.99
CA THR A 578 -11.63 3.43 5.72
C THR A 578 -10.58 2.72 4.87
N LEU A 579 -9.79 1.81 5.45
CA LEU A 579 -8.71 1.15 4.72
C LEU A 579 -9.24 0.07 3.74
N PRO A 580 -8.65 -0.05 2.54
CA PRO A 580 -9.01 -1.10 1.59
C PRO A 580 -8.49 -2.47 2.07
N GLU A 581 -9.00 -3.53 1.46
CA GLU A 581 -8.62 -4.91 1.74
C GLU A 581 -8.26 -5.63 0.45
N CYS A 582 -7.19 -6.42 0.47
CA CYS A 582 -6.76 -7.24 -0.65
C CYS A 582 -6.65 -8.71 -0.25
N GLU A 583 -7.30 -9.57 -1.04
CA GLU A 583 -7.36 -11.02 -0.83
C GLU A 583 -6.27 -11.76 -1.59
#